data_AF-A0A820S5M9-F1
#
_entry.id   AF-A0A820S5M9-F1
#
_cell.length_a   1.000
_cell.length_b   1.000
_cell.length_c   1.000
_cell.angle_alpha   90.00
_cell.angle_beta   90.00
_cell.angle_gamma   90.00
#
_symmetry.space_group_name_H-M   'P 1'
#
loop_
_entity.id
_entity.type
_entity.pdbx_description
1 polymer ?
#
loop_
_entity_poly.entity_id
_entity_poly.type
_entity_poly.pdbx_seq_one_letter_code
_entity_poly.pdbx_strand_id
1 'polypeptide(L)'
;MSFLITFSSHIGRSRRKKDSLFSEYFYSSHRIWYGDRPLHPEILSVAKGSFKRSSRYNDGIRGNGYIVNALEAALWTFWYDDNFFEKGARDTVNLGDNTDTTAAIYGQLAGAFDSYENLSLKCVERLYAKKFINT
;
A
#
# COMPACT_ATOMS: atom_id res chain seq x y z
N MET A 1 -4.47 20.65 -7.96
CA MET A 1 -4.55 20.19 -6.56
C MET A 1 -6.01 19.81 -6.22
N SER A 2 -6.61 18.91 -7.02
CA SER A 2 -8.05 18.56 -6.92
C SER A 2 -8.34 17.07 -7.05
N PHE A 3 -7.32 16.21 -7.15
CA PHE A 3 -7.49 14.77 -7.34
C PHE A 3 -7.52 13.98 -6.01
N LEU A 4 -7.05 14.56 -4.90
CA LEU A 4 -6.89 13.85 -3.62
C LEU A 4 -8.07 14.01 -2.65
N ILE A 5 -8.92 15.03 -2.83
CA ILE A 5 -9.97 15.37 -1.84
C ILE A 5 -11.26 14.57 -2.08
N THR A 6 -11.54 14.13 -3.30
CA THR A 6 -12.81 13.45 -3.63
C THR A 6 -12.88 11.99 -3.14
N PHE A 7 -11.76 11.40 -2.68
CA PHE A 7 -11.72 9.99 -2.27
C PHE A 7 -12.17 9.74 -0.81
N SER A 8 -12.28 10.80 0.00
CA SER A 8 -12.34 10.65 1.47
C SER A 8 -13.76 10.59 2.07
N SER A 9 -14.80 11.06 1.38
CA SER A 9 -16.08 11.38 2.05
C SER A 9 -17.15 10.28 2.13
N HIS A 10 -16.90 9.03 1.71
CA HIS A 10 -17.96 7.99 1.73
C HIS A 10 -17.56 6.56 2.13
N ILE A 11 -16.39 6.33 2.73
CA ILE A 11 -15.87 4.97 2.93
C ILE A 11 -15.78 4.59 4.43
N GLY A 12 -16.91 4.20 5.05
CA GLY A 12 -16.92 3.45 6.33
C GLY A 12 -16.08 2.15 6.35
N ARG A 13 -15.39 1.87 7.46
CA ARG A 13 -14.28 0.90 7.56
C ARG A 13 -14.72 -0.58 7.64
N SER A 14 -14.34 -1.41 6.67
CA SER A 14 -14.54 -2.87 6.68
C SER A 14 -13.68 -3.56 5.61
N ARG A 15 -13.25 -4.82 5.85
CA ARG A 15 -12.53 -5.72 4.91
C ARG A 15 -13.17 -5.76 3.51
N ARG A 16 -14.51 -5.63 3.44
CA ARG A 16 -15.29 -5.54 2.19
C ARG A 16 -14.93 -4.37 1.26
N LYS A 17 -14.13 -3.39 1.72
CA LYS A 17 -13.72 -2.21 0.92
C LYS A 17 -12.33 -2.29 0.32
N LYS A 18 -11.47 -3.19 0.82
CA LYS A 18 -10.22 -3.52 0.14
C LYS A 18 -10.48 -4.40 -1.09
N ASP A 19 -11.56 -5.17 -1.09
CA ASP A 19 -11.90 -6.10 -2.18
C ASP A 19 -12.08 -5.39 -3.53
N SER A 20 -12.67 -4.20 -3.56
CA SER A 20 -12.80 -3.42 -4.78
C SER A 20 -11.46 -2.87 -5.28
N LEU A 21 -10.59 -2.43 -4.37
CA LEU A 21 -9.23 -1.95 -4.68
C LEU A 21 -8.34 -3.06 -5.23
N PHE A 22 -8.51 -4.28 -4.73
CA PHE A 22 -7.71 -5.43 -5.13
C PHE A 22 -8.39 -6.31 -6.17
N SER A 23 -9.47 -5.86 -6.80
CA SER A 23 -10.07 -6.60 -7.92
C SER A 23 -9.04 -6.82 -9.02
N GLU A 24 -8.98 -8.02 -9.60
CA GLU A 24 -8.13 -8.29 -10.78
C GLU A 24 -8.48 -7.36 -11.95
N TYR A 25 -9.73 -6.88 -11.98
CA TYR A 25 -10.23 -5.94 -12.98
C TYR A 25 -9.95 -4.47 -12.65
N PHE A 26 -9.32 -4.15 -11.52
CA PHE A 26 -9.09 -2.77 -11.10
C PHE A 26 -8.38 -1.97 -12.20
N TYR A 27 -7.30 -2.51 -12.75
CA TYR A 27 -6.57 -1.88 -13.84
C TYR A 27 -7.42 -1.75 -15.13
N SER A 28 -8.09 -2.83 -15.56
CA SER A 28 -8.90 -2.79 -16.78
C SER A 28 -10.04 -1.79 -16.71
N SER A 29 -10.65 -1.64 -15.53
CA SER A 29 -11.75 -0.70 -15.29
C SER A 29 -11.30 0.76 -15.17
N HIS A 30 -10.00 1.01 -14.94
CA HIS A 30 -9.43 2.35 -14.74
C HIS A 30 -8.27 2.66 -15.70
N ARG A 31 -8.22 2.02 -16.88
CA ARG A 31 -7.13 2.23 -17.86
C ARG A 31 -6.88 3.69 -18.20
N ILE A 32 -7.94 4.50 -18.21
CA ILE A 32 -7.89 5.94 -18.47
C ILE A 32 -6.97 6.66 -17.47
N TRP A 33 -6.94 6.24 -16.20
CA TRP A 33 -6.06 6.82 -15.17
C TRP A 33 -4.57 6.60 -15.46
N TYR A 34 -4.26 5.57 -16.23
CA TYR A 34 -2.90 5.22 -16.67
C TYR A 34 -2.59 5.74 -18.08
N GLY A 35 -3.41 6.65 -18.61
CA GLY A 35 -3.27 7.22 -19.95
C GLY A 35 -3.51 6.22 -21.07
N ASP A 36 -4.32 5.18 -20.82
CA ASP A 36 -4.69 4.09 -21.74
C ASP A 36 -3.53 3.26 -22.33
N ARG A 37 -2.30 3.48 -21.85
CA ARG A 37 -1.11 2.70 -22.25
C ARG A 37 -1.07 1.37 -21.49
N PRO A 38 -0.61 0.29 -22.14
CA PRO A 38 -0.40 -0.97 -21.43
C PRO A 38 0.65 -0.80 -20.34
N LEU A 39 0.36 -1.28 -19.13
CA LEU A 39 1.36 -1.39 -18.07
C LEU A 39 2.45 -2.38 -18.46
N HIS A 40 3.65 -2.16 -17.92
CA HIS A 40 4.73 -3.13 -18.00
C HIS A 40 4.26 -4.50 -17.45
N PRO A 41 4.62 -5.64 -18.07
CA PRO A 41 4.11 -6.96 -17.71
C PRO A 41 4.22 -7.30 -16.21
N GLU A 42 5.33 -6.91 -15.58
CA GLU A 42 5.55 -7.16 -14.15
C GLU A 42 4.63 -6.32 -13.26
N ILE A 43 4.38 -5.06 -13.61
CA ILE A 43 3.43 -4.20 -12.88
C ILE A 43 2.01 -4.70 -13.10
N LEU A 44 1.69 -5.17 -14.31
CA LEU A 44 0.40 -5.78 -14.60
C LEU A 44 0.18 -7.06 -13.77
N SER A 45 1.22 -7.88 -13.58
CA SER A 45 1.18 -9.06 -12.71
C SER A 45 0.81 -8.67 -11.27
N VAL A 46 1.48 -7.65 -10.73
CA VAL A 46 1.17 -7.11 -9.40
C VAL A 46 -0.25 -6.56 -9.33
N ALA A 47 -0.69 -5.77 -10.32
CA ALA A 47 -2.04 -5.20 -10.37
C ALA A 47 -3.14 -6.28 -10.45
N LYS A 48 -2.85 -7.43 -11.05
CA LYS A 48 -3.76 -8.59 -11.10
C LYS A 48 -3.79 -9.39 -9.79
N GLY A 49 -2.92 -9.08 -8.84
CA GLY A 49 -2.95 -9.67 -7.49
C GLY A 49 -1.91 -10.76 -7.24
N SER A 50 -0.75 -10.72 -7.89
CA SER A 50 0.35 -11.66 -7.60
C SER A 50 0.78 -11.69 -6.12
N PHE A 51 0.51 -10.58 -5.40
CA PHE A 51 0.71 -10.42 -3.96
C PHE A 51 -0.35 -11.13 -3.08
N LYS A 52 -1.43 -11.72 -3.62
CA LYS A 52 -2.47 -12.38 -2.80
C LYS A 52 -2.08 -13.80 -2.43
N ARG A 53 -0.99 -13.95 -1.67
CA ARG A 53 -0.44 -15.26 -1.26
C ARG A 53 -0.67 -15.53 0.22
N SER A 54 -0.98 -16.77 0.56
CA SER A 54 -1.27 -17.21 1.93
C SER A 54 -0.03 -17.27 2.83
N SER A 55 1.18 -17.38 2.27
CA SER A 55 2.43 -17.50 3.02
C SER A 55 3.30 -16.26 2.87
N ARG A 56 4.02 -15.92 3.96
CA ARG A 56 4.83 -14.69 4.09
C ARG A 56 6.20 -14.85 3.42
N TYR A 57 7.06 -15.63 4.05
CA TYR A 57 8.52 -15.52 3.93
C TYR A 57 9.15 -16.66 3.12
N ASN A 58 8.59 -17.87 3.22
CA ASN A 58 9.14 -19.05 2.55
C ASN A 58 8.77 -19.15 1.05
N ASP A 59 7.75 -18.41 0.59
CA ASP A 59 7.28 -18.46 -0.81
C ASP A 59 7.70 -17.24 -1.66
N GLY A 60 8.65 -16.42 -1.19
CA GLY A 60 9.38 -15.47 -2.04
C GLY A 60 8.89 -14.02 -2.08
N ILE A 61 7.94 -13.60 -1.24
CA ILE A 61 7.58 -12.17 -1.16
C ILE A 61 8.62 -11.44 -0.32
N ARG A 62 9.47 -10.66 -0.99
CA ARG A 62 10.54 -9.88 -0.39
C ARG A 62 10.66 -8.54 -1.08
N GLY A 63 10.68 -7.46 -0.31
CA GLY A 63 11.04 -6.16 -0.84
C GLY A 63 12.55 -6.10 -1.01
N ASN A 64 13.11 -6.69 -2.06
CA ASN A 64 14.54 -6.56 -2.36
C ASN A 64 14.84 -5.21 -3.02
N GLY A 65 16.07 -5.01 -3.50
CA GLY A 65 16.47 -3.77 -4.19
C GLY A 65 15.70 -3.47 -5.50
N TYR A 66 14.81 -4.35 -5.94
CA TYR A 66 13.97 -4.14 -7.13
C TYR A 66 12.59 -3.60 -6.76
N ILE A 67 12.21 -2.47 -7.39
CA ILE A 67 11.01 -1.72 -7.03
C ILE A 67 9.70 -2.51 -7.19
N VAL A 68 9.62 -3.40 -8.18
CA VAL A 68 8.42 -4.25 -8.37
C VAL A 68 8.22 -5.17 -7.17
N ASN A 69 9.31 -5.73 -6.64
CA ASN A 69 9.25 -6.62 -5.49
C ASN A 69 8.93 -5.85 -4.21
N ALA A 70 9.46 -4.63 -4.05
CA ALA A 70 9.08 -3.73 -2.96
C ALA A 70 7.59 -3.35 -3.01
N LEU A 71 7.06 -3.08 -4.21
CA LEU A 71 5.64 -2.81 -4.41
C LEU A 71 4.78 -4.04 -4.09
N GLU A 72 5.16 -5.22 -4.58
CA GLU A 72 4.46 -6.48 -4.32
C GLU A 72 4.44 -6.80 -2.81
N ALA A 73 5.57 -6.63 -2.12
CA ALA A 73 5.68 -6.83 -0.68
C ALA A 73 4.81 -5.86 0.13
N ALA A 74 4.83 -4.57 -0.21
CA ALA A 74 3.98 -3.57 0.45
C ALA A 74 2.48 -3.86 0.26
N LEU A 75 2.08 -4.25 -0.95
CA LEU A 75 0.70 -4.65 -1.25
C LEU A 75 0.30 -5.95 -0.55
N TRP A 76 1.22 -6.92 -0.45
CA TRP A 76 0.99 -8.15 0.31
C TRP A 76 0.68 -7.83 1.77
N THR A 77 1.49 -6.99 2.44
CA THR A 77 1.21 -6.62 3.84
C THR A 77 -0.08 -5.82 3.97
N PHE A 78 -0.35 -4.88 3.06
CA PHE A 78 -1.57 -4.09 3.06
C PHE A 78 -2.82 -4.94 2.79
N TRP A 79 -2.72 -6.00 2.00
CA TRP A 79 -3.80 -6.96 1.75
C TRP A 79 -3.99 -7.96 2.89
N TYR A 80 -2.90 -8.48 3.45
CA TYR A 80 -2.92 -9.48 4.51
C TYR A 80 -3.35 -8.91 5.87
N ASP A 81 -2.93 -7.67 6.18
CA ASP A 81 -3.24 -7.05 7.47
C ASP A 81 -4.58 -6.30 7.44
N ASP A 82 -5.50 -6.75 8.28
CA ASP A 82 -6.81 -6.12 8.49
C ASP A 82 -6.81 -5.08 9.63
N ASN A 83 -5.71 -4.97 10.40
CA ASN A 83 -5.71 -4.28 11.68
C ASN A 83 -4.57 -3.27 11.80
N PHE A 84 -4.94 -2.01 12.09
CA PHE A 84 -4.12 -0.88 12.57
C PHE A 84 -2.79 -0.64 11.86
N PHE A 85 -2.61 0.58 11.34
CA PHE A 85 -1.39 1.05 10.66
C PHE A 85 -0.09 0.55 11.29
N GLU A 86 0.04 0.63 12.62
CA GLU A 86 1.26 0.27 13.37
C GLU A 86 1.64 -1.21 13.22
N LYS A 87 0.66 -2.13 13.25
CA LYS A 87 0.93 -3.56 13.09
C LYS A 87 1.41 -3.85 11.68
N GLY A 88 0.71 -3.34 10.66
CA GLY A 88 1.12 -3.59 9.28
C GLY A 88 2.43 -2.89 8.92
N ALA A 89 2.74 -1.72 9.49
CA ALA A 89 4.04 -1.08 9.34
C ALA A 89 5.16 -1.95 9.91
N ARG A 90 4.94 -2.53 11.10
CA ARG A 90 5.88 -3.46 11.74
C ARG A 90 6.03 -4.76 10.92
N ASP A 91 4.94 -5.33 10.44
CA ASP A 91 4.98 -6.54 9.61
C ASP A 91 5.72 -6.29 8.29
N THR A 92 5.56 -5.11 7.69
CA THR A 92 6.25 -4.70 6.46
C THR A 92 7.76 -4.64 6.65
N VAL A 93 8.25 -3.98 7.71
CA VAL A 93 9.70 -3.90 7.98
C VAL A 93 10.31 -5.26 8.32
N ASN A 94 9.52 -6.17 8.92
CA ASN A 94 9.97 -7.52 9.23
C ASN A 94 10.09 -8.43 7.99
N LEU A 95 9.65 -8.00 6.80
CA LEU A 95 9.90 -8.74 5.56
C LEU A 95 11.39 -8.74 5.15
N GLY A 96 12.20 -7.83 5.69
CA GLY A 96 13.65 -7.78 5.47
C GLY A 96 14.07 -7.12 4.15
N ASP A 97 15.33 -7.31 3.79
CA ASP A 97 16.02 -6.78 2.60
C ASP A 97 16.00 -5.24 2.47
N ASN A 98 15.08 -4.66 1.71
CA ASN A 98 14.95 -3.23 1.42
C ASN A 98 13.72 -2.66 2.15
N THR A 99 13.87 -2.50 3.46
CA THR A 99 12.75 -2.24 4.36
C THR A 99 12.28 -0.80 4.33
N ASP A 100 13.15 0.17 4.08
CA ASP A 100 12.81 1.60 4.03
C ASP A 100 11.89 1.94 2.86
N THR A 101 12.22 1.46 1.66
CA THR A 101 11.43 1.66 0.44
C THR A 101 10.09 0.95 0.55
N THR A 102 10.10 -0.31 1.00
CA THR A 102 8.89 -1.11 1.15
C THR A 102 7.96 -0.50 2.21
N ALA A 103 8.50 -0.05 3.34
CA ALA A 103 7.73 0.62 4.39
C ALA A 103 7.20 1.99 3.95
N ALA A 104 7.94 2.74 3.14
CA ALA A 104 7.48 4.00 2.58
C ALA A 104 6.30 3.83 1.62
N ILE A 105 6.32 2.80 0.77
CA ILE A 105 5.19 2.43 -0.11
C ILE A 105 3.99 2.00 0.73
N TYR A 106 4.19 1.09 1.69
CA TYR A 106 3.13 0.67 2.60
C TYR A 106 2.52 1.87 3.35
N GLY A 107 3.35 2.77 3.87
CA GLY A 107 2.91 3.95 4.61
C GLY A 107 2.00 4.87 3.81
N GLN A 108 2.28 5.05 2.51
CA GLN A 108 1.41 5.82 1.62
C GLN A 108 0.06 5.13 1.39
N LEU A 109 0.06 3.82 1.13
CA LEU A 109 -1.17 3.05 0.92
C LEU A 109 -2.04 3.03 2.18
N ALA A 110 -1.44 2.67 3.31
CA ALA A 110 -2.11 2.58 4.59
C ALA A 110 -2.57 3.96 5.09
N GLY A 111 -1.78 5.02 4.87
CA GLY A 111 -2.15 6.39 5.26
C GLY A 111 -3.13 7.08 4.31
N ALA A 112 -3.31 6.60 3.07
CA ALA A 112 -4.38 7.05 2.19
C ALA A 112 -5.71 6.30 2.49
N PHE A 113 -5.61 5.05 2.93
CA PHE A 113 -6.76 4.23 3.29
C PHE A 113 -7.25 4.52 4.71
N ASP A 114 -6.34 4.77 5.64
CA ASP A 114 -6.64 5.16 7.00
C ASP A 114 -6.52 6.68 7.17
N SER A 115 -7.30 7.27 8.08
CA SER A 115 -7.20 8.71 8.32
C SER A 115 -5.90 9.02 9.06
N TYR A 116 -5.29 10.18 8.79
CA TYR A 116 -4.11 10.66 9.52
C TYR A 116 -4.28 10.59 11.05
N GLU A 117 -5.50 10.83 11.53
CA GLU A 117 -5.92 10.78 12.94
C GLU A 117 -5.74 9.40 13.60
N ASN A 118 -5.66 8.33 12.80
CA ASN A 118 -5.48 6.96 13.28
C ASN A 118 -4.03 6.50 13.29
N LEU A 119 -3.10 7.35 12.83
CA LEU A 119 -1.68 7.09 13.00
C LEU A 119 -1.32 7.21 14.49
N SER A 120 -0.57 6.24 15.00
CA SER A 120 -0.07 6.25 16.37
C SER A 120 0.68 7.57 16.65
N LEU A 121 0.23 8.32 17.67
CA LEU A 121 0.82 9.62 18.06
C LEU A 121 2.33 9.50 18.26
N LYS A 122 2.79 8.36 18.81
CA LYS A 122 4.22 8.05 19.02
C LYS A 122 5.03 8.04 17.72
N CYS A 123 4.47 7.54 16.62
CA CYS A 123 5.14 7.54 15.31
C CYS A 123 5.21 8.96 14.76
N VAL A 124 4.11 9.71 14.86
CA VAL A 124 4.01 11.08 14.35
C VAL A 124 4.92 12.05 15.11
N GLU A 125 5.03 11.92 16.43
CA GLU A 125 5.90 12.76 17.26
C GLU A 125 7.39 12.57 16.97
N ARG A 126 7.77 11.35 16.55
CA ARG A 126 9.16 11.00 16.22
C ARG A 126 9.52 11.30 14.76
N LEU A 127 8.58 11.79 13.97
CA LEU A 127 8.80 12.08 12.56
C LEU A 127 9.70 13.32 12.41
N TYR A 128 10.90 13.11 11.88
CA TYR A 128 11.80 14.21 11.54
C TYR A 128 11.16 15.12 10.50
N ALA A 129 11.41 16.43 10.59
CA ALA A 129 10.93 17.43 9.64
C ALA A 129 9.40 17.49 9.43
N LYS A 130 8.58 16.98 10.37
CA LYS A 130 7.11 16.98 10.33
C LYS A 130 6.50 18.31 9.86
N LYS A 131 7.07 19.44 10.29
CA LYS A 131 6.62 20.80 9.94
C LYS A 131 6.60 21.11 8.43
N PHE A 132 7.33 20.35 7.62
CA PHE A 132 7.39 20.54 6.15
C PHE A 132 6.45 19.59 5.39
N ILE A 133 5.83 18.62 6.07
CA ILE A 133 4.95 17.61 5.45
C ILE A 133 3.48 18.01 5.55
N ASN A 134 3.11 18.72 6.62
CA ASN A 134 1.75 19.25 6.79
C ASN A 134 1.62 20.60 6.05
N THR A 135 1.06 20.55 4.83
CA THR A 135 0.57 21.72 4.08
C THR A 135 -0.94 21.77 4.06
#